data_AF-A0AA40DEI8-F1
#
_entry.id   AF-A0AA40DEI8-F1
#
_cell.length_a   1.000
_cell.length_b   1.000
_cell.length_c   1.000
_cell.angle_alpha   90.00
_cell.angle_beta   90.00
_cell.angle_gamma   90.00
#
_symmetry.space_group_name_H-M   'P 1'
#
loop_
_entity.id
_entity.type
_entity.pdbx_description
1 polymer ?
#
loop_
_entity_poly.entity_id
_entity_poly.type
_entity_poly.pdbx_seq_one_letter_code
_entity_poly.pdbx_strand_id
1 'polypeptide(L)'
;MDKADLIADQLDQTTISSSSSSRGNKRSGGRGGRGGGRPGGGRAVDLSRALSRLLRHQASNAGIELDKEGYAPLDKVLAWGPVKSLKPTFEEIVSAVKDSDKQRFALKPLQEGGDETSSTDPKDWLIRANQGHSIKLESEGLLKPLAIDPDVSKGELPIPETVVHGTFFAFWPLIKESGGLKRMGRNHVHFSTGLPDGEGVISGMRKDAELLVYVDVARAIGEGKMKFWMSENGVVLTEGDGEGVVGVEYFREVVGRDGGLVGVIWQDGRAVEGGELPEGLKIRQPHGKGGGRGGRGGRGRGRGRGQ
;
A
#
# COMPACT_ATOMS: atom_id res chain seq x y z
N MET A 1 -6.09 -25.86 26.56
CA MET A 1 -4.88 -25.78 25.71
C MET A 1 -5.27 -26.34 24.36
N ASP A 2 -5.52 -25.46 23.42
CA ASP A 2 -6.17 -25.79 22.16
C ASP A 2 -5.18 -26.34 21.13
N LYS A 3 -5.66 -27.31 20.33
CA LYS A 3 -4.93 -28.08 19.32
C LYS A 3 -4.32 -27.24 18.19
N ALA A 4 -4.60 -25.94 18.12
CA ALA A 4 -4.04 -25.03 17.12
C ALA A 4 -2.57 -24.65 17.44
N ASP A 5 -2.21 -24.55 18.71
CA ASP A 5 -0.85 -24.15 19.12
C ASP A 5 0.17 -25.30 18.99
N LEU A 6 -0.29 -26.55 19.04
CA LEU A 6 0.57 -27.74 18.92
C LEU A 6 0.99 -28.07 17.47
N ILE A 7 0.36 -27.47 16.46
CA ILE A 7 0.67 -27.73 15.03
C ILE A 7 1.71 -26.72 14.50
N ALA A 8 1.79 -25.53 15.08
CA ALA A 8 2.77 -24.52 14.68
C ALA A 8 4.20 -24.91 15.10
N ASP A 9 4.36 -25.58 16.24
CA ASP A 9 5.68 -25.90 16.82
C ASP A 9 6.34 -27.15 16.19
N GLN A 10 5.57 -28.00 15.50
CA GLN A 10 6.09 -29.19 14.82
C GLN A 10 6.60 -28.94 13.39
N LEU A 11 6.35 -27.75 12.80
CA LEU A 11 6.81 -27.44 11.44
C LEU A 11 8.15 -26.69 11.41
N ASP A 12 8.61 -26.16 12.54
CA ASP A 12 9.83 -25.33 12.62
C ASP A 12 11.11 -26.14 12.93
N GLN A 13 11.00 -27.41 13.33
CA GLN A 13 12.16 -28.27 13.61
C GLN A 13 12.61 -29.15 12.44
N THR A 14 11.88 -29.19 11.32
CA THR A 14 12.19 -30.05 10.16
C THR A 14 12.90 -29.36 9.00
N THR A 15 13.19 -28.05 9.08
CA THR A 15 13.84 -27.30 7.98
C THR A 15 15.33 -27.04 8.19
N ILE A 16 15.91 -27.45 9.33
CA ILE A 16 17.33 -27.31 9.66
C ILE A 16 18.00 -28.70 9.74
N SER A 17 18.07 -29.42 8.62
CA SER A 17 19.12 -30.42 8.38
C SER A 17 19.11 -30.88 6.92
N SER A 18 20.31 -31.11 6.36
CA SER A 18 20.66 -31.37 4.95
C SER A 18 20.83 -30.09 4.11
N SER A 19 21.94 -29.81 3.44
CA SER A 19 23.14 -30.59 3.14
C SER A 19 24.24 -29.65 2.64
N SER A 20 25.47 -29.88 3.08
CA SER A 20 26.69 -29.35 2.48
C SER A 20 27.10 -30.13 1.22
N SER A 21 27.82 -29.44 0.32
CA SER A 21 28.69 -29.94 -0.76
C SER A 21 28.08 -30.47 -2.08
N SER A 22 28.39 -29.82 -3.21
CA SER A 22 29.16 -30.41 -4.32
C SER A 22 29.51 -29.37 -5.40
N ARG A 23 30.65 -29.61 -6.06
CA ARG A 23 31.37 -28.77 -7.03
C ARG A 23 30.85 -28.96 -8.47
N GLY A 24 30.99 -27.90 -9.27
CA GLY A 24 31.41 -27.96 -10.69
C GLY A 24 30.31 -28.05 -11.76
N ASN A 25 30.21 -27.06 -12.66
CA ASN A 25 30.90 -27.07 -13.96
C ASN A 25 30.44 -25.88 -14.84
N LYS A 26 31.38 -25.31 -15.62
CA LYS A 26 31.15 -24.32 -16.66
C LYS A 26 30.40 -24.94 -17.85
N ARG A 27 29.53 -24.17 -18.52
CA ARG A 27 29.52 -24.07 -19.99
C ARG A 27 28.69 -22.88 -20.50
N SER A 28 29.29 -22.19 -21.45
CA SER A 28 28.81 -21.10 -22.28
C SER A 28 27.67 -21.50 -23.22
N GLY A 29 26.79 -20.55 -23.55
CA GLY A 29 25.88 -20.66 -24.69
C GLY A 29 24.99 -19.43 -24.81
N GLY A 30 25.39 -18.47 -25.64
CA GLY A 30 24.63 -17.26 -25.93
C GLY A 30 23.44 -17.49 -26.87
N ARG A 31 22.40 -16.69 -26.66
CA ARG A 31 21.35 -16.23 -27.61
C ARG A 31 20.53 -15.22 -26.80
N GLY A 32 20.46 -13.93 -27.11
CA GLY A 32 20.17 -13.37 -28.41
C GLY A 32 18.75 -12.80 -28.39
N GLY A 33 18.64 -11.54 -27.96
CA GLY A 33 17.60 -10.55 -28.27
C GLY A 33 16.12 -10.93 -28.37
N ARG A 34 15.30 -10.30 -27.52
CA ARG A 34 14.07 -9.61 -27.96
C ARG A 34 13.70 -8.53 -26.95
N GLY A 35 14.24 -7.34 -27.20
CA GLY A 35 13.77 -6.10 -26.59
C GLY A 35 12.39 -5.75 -27.17
N GLY A 36 11.39 -5.69 -26.29
CA GLY A 36 10.16 -4.97 -26.53
C GLY A 36 10.24 -3.65 -25.76
N GLY A 37 10.71 -2.60 -26.43
CA GLY A 37 10.74 -1.25 -25.89
C GLY A 37 9.32 -0.79 -25.55
N ARG A 38 9.09 -0.53 -24.26
CA ARG A 38 7.96 0.28 -23.80
C ARG A 38 8.44 1.71 -23.58
N PRO A 39 7.61 2.73 -23.88
CA PRO A 39 8.09 4.11 -24.01
C PRO A 39 8.42 4.68 -22.62
N GLY A 40 9.63 5.22 -22.46
CA GLY A 40 9.95 6.33 -21.55
C GLY A 40 9.75 6.22 -20.04
N GLY A 41 9.24 5.12 -19.46
CA GLY A 41 8.88 5.06 -18.03
C GLY A 41 9.60 4.00 -17.19
N GLY A 42 10.39 3.10 -17.78
CA GLY A 42 10.93 1.93 -17.08
C GLY A 42 11.86 2.29 -15.92
N ARG A 43 12.84 3.16 -16.17
CA ARG A 43 13.91 3.46 -15.21
C ARG A 43 13.40 4.19 -13.96
N ALA A 44 12.57 5.22 -14.12
CA ALA A 44 11.99 5.96 -13.00
C ALA A 44 11.04 5.07 -12.17
N VAL A 45 10.23 4.24 -12.84
CA VAL A 45 9.35 3.29 -12.16
C VAL A 45 10.16 2.22 -11.40
N ASP A 46 11.24 1.70 -11.99
CA ASP A 46 12.11 0.71 -11.35
C ASP A 46 12.82 1.29 -10.12
N LEU A 47 13.29 2.54 -10.21
CA LEU A 47 13.86 3.26 -9.07
C LEU A 47 12.81 3.45 -7.96
N SER A 48 11.60 3.92 -8.31
CA SER A 48 10.50 4.10 -7.36
C SER A 48 10.11 2.77 -6.69
N ARG A 49 10.10 1.66 -7.43
CA ARG A 49 9.83 0.32 -6.88
C ARG A 49 10.94 -0.17 -5.97
N ALA A 50 12.21 0.06 -6.33
CA ALA A 50 13.35 -0.31 -5.51
C ALA A 50 13.36 0.46 -4.19
N LEU A 51 13.20 1.80 -4.24
CA LEU A 51 13.10 2.65 -3.06
C LEU A 51 11.92 2.25 -2.17
N SER A 52 10.74 2.04 -2.75
CA SER A 52 9.56 1.58 -1.99
C SER A 52 9.82 0.25 -1.29
N ARG A 53 10.47 -0.71 -1.96
CA ARG A 53 10.78 -2.02 -1.38
C ARG A 53 11.76 -1.92 -0.21
N LEU A 54 12.79 -1.07 -0.34
CA LEU A 54 13.76 -0.86 0.71
C LEU A 54 13.12 -0.22 1.93
N LEU A 55 12.59 1.00 1.75
CA LEU A 55 12.14 1.85 2.84
C LEU A 55 10.94 1.25 3.59
N ARG A 56 10.06 0.49 2.91
CA ARG A 56 8.85 -0.07 3.53
C ARG A 56 9.02 -1.45 4.16
N HIS A 57 9.98 -2.24 3.69
CA HIS A 57 10.03 -3.68 3.96
C HIS A 57 11.42 -4.25 4.24
N GLN A 58 12.50 -3.63 3.74
CA GLN A 58 13.83 -4.25 3.74
C GLN A 58 14.89 -3.41 4.45
N ALA A 59 14.56 -2.25 5.01
CA ALA A 59 15.53 -1.38 5.68
C ALA A 59 16.31 -2.12 6.79
N SER A 60 15.61 -2.80 7.70
CA SER A 60 16.24 -3.59 8.78
C SER A 60 17.12 -4.72 8.23
N ASN A 61 16.63 -5.47 7.23
CA ASN A 61 17.41 -6.55 6.60
C ASN A 61 18.64 -6.03 5.83
N ALA A 62 18.58 -4.79 5.35
CA ALA A 62 19.68 -4.11 4.68
C ALA A 62 20.67 -3.47 5.66
N GLY A 63 20.46 -3.58 6.98
CA GLY A 63 21.28 -2.92 7.99
C GLY A 63 21.13 -1.40 7.99
N ILE A 64 20.01 -0.89 7.47
CA ILE A 64 19.69 0.53 7.44
C ILE A 64 18.73 0.80 8.58
N GLU A 65 19.22 1.55 9.57
CA GLU A 65 18.40 2.06 10.66
C GLU A 65 17.62 3.27 10.17
N LEU A 66 16.31 3.22 10.41
CA LEU A 66 15.40 4.32 10.18
C LEU A 66 15.25 5.10 11.48
N ASP A 67 15.24 6.42 11.41
CA ASP A 67 14.98 7.26 12.57
C ASP A 67 13.50 7.17 13.02
N LYS A 68 13.15 7.90 14.09
CA LYS A 68 11.79 7.93 14.65
C LYS A 68 10.74 8.37 13.64
N GLU A 69 11.12 9.20 12.69
CA GLU A 69 10.24 9.72 11.63
C GLU A 69 10.26 8.84 10.37
N GLY A 70 11.10 7.81 10.33
CA GLY A 70 11.27 6.88 9.22
C GLY A 70 12.20 7.30 8.12
N TYR A 71 13.09 8.26 8.37
CA TYR A 71 14.14 8.62 7.46
C TYR A 71 15.35 7.68 7.57
N ALA A 72 15.92 7.36 6.41
CA ALA A 72 17.20 6.69 6.26
C ALA A 72 18.24 7.63 5.63
N PRO A 73 19.52 7.51 5.98
CA PRO A 73 20.63 8.13 5.25
C PRO A 73 20.62 7.75 3.76
N LEU A 74 20.60 8.76 2.88
CA LEU A 74 20.45 8.53 1.44
C LEU A 74 21.67 7.78 0.86
N ASP A 75 22.88 8.05 1.36
CA ASP A 75 24.10 7.32 0.99
C ASP A 75 23.98 5.79 1.22
N LYS A 76 23.43 5.38 2.36
CA LYS A 76 23.17 3.97 2.69
C LYS A 76 22.08 3.37 1.79
N VAL A 77 21.04 4.14 1.50
CA VAL A 77 19.98 3.74 0.57
C VAL A 77 20.52 3.51 -0.84
N LEU A 78 21.41 4.38 -1.32
CA LEU A 78 22.05 4.24 -2.64
C LEU A 78 23.06 3.11 -2.70
N ALA A 79 23.63 2.70 -1.56
CA ALA A 79 24.51 1.55 -1.47
C ALA A 79 23.76 0.20 -1.54
N TRP A 80 22.45 0.18 -1.32
CA TRP A 80 21.66 -1.06 -1.32
C TRP A 80 21.59 -1.67 -2.72
N GLY A 81 21.97 -2.94 -2.87
CA GLY A 81 22.22 -3.63 -4.15
C GLY A 81 21.22 -3.33 -5.28
N PRO A 82 19.90 -3.49 -5.06
CA PRO A 82 18.89 -3.17 -6.06
C PRO A 82 18.85 -1.69 -6.49
N VAL A 83 19.04 -0.74 -5.57
CA VAL A 83 19.12 0.70 -5.92
C VAL A 83 20.47 1.01 -6.56
N LYS A 84 21.57 0.50 -5.98
CA LYS A 84 22.93 0.63 -6.50
C LYS A 84 23.06 0.15 -7.94
N SER A 85 22.38 -0.95 -8.30
CA SER A 85 22.40 -1.51 -9.65
C SER A 85 21.81 -0.57 -10.70
N LEU A 86 20.91 0.34 -10.30
CA LEU A 86 20.32 1.34 -11.17
C LEU A 86 21.26 2.53 -11.37
N LYS A 87 22.24 2.74 -10.49
CA LYS A 87 23.14 3.91 -10.48
C LYS A 87 22.36 5.22 -10.67
N PRO A 88 21.40 5.54 -9.78
CA PRO A 88 20.60 6.74 -9.92
C PRO A 88 21.46 7.99 -9.71
N THR A 89 21.21 9.05 -10.46
CA THR A 89 21.77 10.37 -10.18
C THR A 89 20.98 11.07 -9.08
N PHE A 90 21.56 12.11 -8.47
CA PHE A 90 20.84 12.92 -7.48
C PHE A 90 19.57 13.56 -8.06
N GLU A 91 19.65 14.09 -9.29
CA GLU A 91 18.50 14.63 -10.02
C GLU A 91 17.39 13.59 -10.22
N GLU A 92 17.74 12.34 -10.54
CA GLU A 92 16.76 11.25 -10.69
C GLU A 92 16.07 10.93 -9.36
N ILE A 93 16.75 11.08 -8.22
CA ILE A 93 16.16 10.88 -6.90
C ILE A 93 15.22 12.03 -6.57
N VAL A 94 15.64 13.27 -6.80
CA VAL A 94 14.80 14.47 -6.59
C VAL A 94 13.56 14.41 -7.47
N SER A 95 13.70 14.05 -8.74
CA SER A 95 12.57 13.81 -9.65
C SER A 95 11.70 12.64 -9.14
N ALA A 96 12.28 11.53 -8.68
CA ALA A 96 11.48 10.43 -8.12
C ALA A 96 10.70 10.81 -6.84
N VAL A 97 11.17 11.80 -6.08
CA VAL A 97 10.46 12.37 -4.94
C VAL A 97 9.33 13.28 -5.44
N LYS A 98 9.66 14.30 -6.25
CA LYS A 98 8.74 15.32 -6.76
C LYS A 98 7.65 14.78 -7.69
N ASP A 99 8.04 13.97 -8.67
CA ASP A 99 7.18 13.47 -9.74
C ASP A 99 6.49 12.15 -9.40
N SER A 100 6.64 11.66 -8.17
CA SER A 100 5.91 10.46 -7.79
C SER A 100 4.42 10.78 -7.73
N ASP A 101 3.62 10.08 -8.56
CA ASP A 101 2.15 10.18 -8.64
C ASP A 101 1.39 10.13 -7.29
N LYS A 102 2.09 9.78 -6.21
CA LYS A 102 1.54 9.58 -4.87
C LYS A 102 2.35 10.23 -3.77
N GLN A 103 3.29 11.14 -4.09
CA GLN A 103 4.28 11.68 -3.14
C GLN A 103 4.82 10.55 -2.25
N ARG A 104 5.41 9.53 -2.88
CA ARG A 104 5.74 8.26 -2.22
C ARG A 104 6.89 8.39 -1.24
N PHE A 105 7.69 9.44 -1.39
CA PHE A 105 8.92 9.69 -0.65
C PHE A 105 8.97 11.14 -0.20
N ALA A 106 9.71 11.39 0.88
CA ALA A 106 10.11 12.72 1.29
C ALA A 106 11.62 12.74 1.45
N LEU A 107 12.22 13.89 1.15
CA LEU A 107 13.66 14.13 1.22
C LEU A 107 13.89 15.35 2.13
N LYS A 108 14.82 15.25 3.09
CA LYS A 108 15.21 16.36 3.96
C LYS A 108 16.73 16.40 4.15
N PRO A 109 17.34 17.56 4.42
CA PRO A 109 18.76 17.64 4.74
C PRO A 109 19.05 16.93 6.08
N LEU A 110 20.26 16.36 6.20
CA LEU A 110 20.72 15.69 7.43
C LEU A 110 21.00 16.68 8.58
N GLN A 111 21.34 17.93 8.27
CA GLN A 111 21.55 19.00 9.25
C GLN A 111 20.38 20.01 9.19
N GLU A 112 19.73 20.26 10.34
CA GLU A 112 18.73 21.31 10.49
C GLU A 112 19.39 22.69 10.29
N GLY A 113 18.83 23.51 9.38
CA GLY A 113 19.38 24.82 9.01
C GLY A 113 20.38 24.80 7.86
N GLY A 114 20.64 23.63 7.25
CA GLY A 114 21.34 23.54 5.97
C GLY A 114 20.48 24.10 4.84
N ASP A 115 21.09 24.89 3.96
CA ASP A 115 20.42 25.45 2.79
C ASP A 115 19.93 24.31 1.87
N GLU A 116 18.62 24.22 1.63
CA GLU A 116 17.97 23.18 0.81
C GLU A 116 18.50 23.13 -0.64
N THR A 117 19.28 24.14 -1.04
CA THR A 117 19.69 24.37 -2.42
C THR A 117 21.15 24.07 -2.76
N SER A 118 22.00 23.68 -1.79
CA SER A 118 23.46 23.75 -2.01
C SER A 118 24.21 22.41 -2.15
N SER A 119 23.72 21.28 -1.63
CA SER A 119 24.45 20.00 -1.71
C SER A 119 23.77 18.95 -2.58
N THR A 120 24.55 18.35 -3.48
CA THR A 120 24.15 17.17 -4.27
C THR A 120 24.78 15.88 -3.75
N ASP A 121 25.56 15.94 -2.66
CA ASP A 121 26.17 14.75 -2.05
C ASP A 121 25.09 13.97 -1.29
N PRO A 122 24.83 12.69 -1.64
CA PRO A 122 23.87 11.85 -0.94
C PRO A 122 24.08 11.73 0.58
N LYS A 123 25.27 12.02 1.09
CA LYS A 123 25.55 11.98 2.54
C LYS A 123 24.85 13.10 3.32
N ASP A 124 24.50 14.19 2.65
CA ASP A 124 23.86 15.35 3.28
C ASP A 124 22.33 15.23 3.32
N TRP A 125 21.78 14.10 2.85
CA TRP A 125 20.35 13.92 2.67
C TRP A 125 19.80 12.69 3.37
N LEU A 126 18.57 12.84 3.85
CA LEU A 126 17.74 11.81 4.43
C LEU A 126 16.54 11.55 3.51
N ILE A 127 16.16 10.30 3.36
CA ILE A 127 14.98 9.90 2.56
C ILE A 127 14.08 8.96 3.36
N ARG A 128 12.76 9.17 3.28
CA ARG A 128 11.75 8.26 3.83
C ARG A 128 10.71 7.86 2.80
N ALA A 129 9.99 6.77 3.07
CA ALA A 129 8.72 6.51 2.40
C ALA A 129 7.58 7.17 3.16
N ASN A 130 6.67 7.85 2.48
CA ASN A 130 5.57 8.55 3.15
C ASN A 130 4.48 7.61 3.65
N GLN A 131 4.34 6.42 3.06
CA GLN A 131 3.26 5.48 3.37
C GLN A 131 3.67 4.03 3.14
N GLY A 132 3.02 3.08 3.83
CA GLY A 132 3.07 1.65 3.49
C GLY A 132 4.16 0.81 4.17
N HIS A 133 4.70 1.24 5.31
CA HIS A 133 5.59 0.42 6.13
C HIS A 133 4.83 -0.83 6.63
N SER A 134 5.40 -2.02 6.37
CA SER A 134 5.02 -3.23 7.12
C SER A 134 5.96 -3.45 8.32
N ILE A 135 6.97 -2.61 8.45
CA ILE A 135 7.86 -2.52 9.60
C ILE A 135 7.11 -1.70 10.65
N LYS A 136 7.10 -2.15 11.92
CA LYS A 136 6.68 -1.36 13.08
C LYS A 136 7.62 -0.16 13.21
N LEU A 137 7.40 0.84 12.36
CA LEU A 137 8.02 2.13 12.51
C LEU A 137 6.98 3.05 13.11
N GLU A 138 7.42 3.90 14.03
CA GLU A 138 6.67 5.02 14.59
C GLU A 138 6.40 6.11 13.53
N SER A 139 5.97 5.74 12.31
CA SER A 139 5.31 6.65 11.38
C SER A 139 4.02 7.25 11.98
N GLU A 140 3.60 6.75 13.14
CA GLU A 140 2.61 7.33 14.06
C GLU A 140 3.02 8.72 14.58
N GLY A 141 4.31 9.09 14.56
CA GLY A 141 4.81 10.39 15.07
C GLY A 141 4.39 11.64 14.28
N LEU A 142 3.76 11.48 13.11
CA LEU A 142 3.27 12.60 12.28
C LEU A 142 1.75 12.56 12.04
N LEU A 143 1.04 11.71 12.78
CA LEU A 143 -0.41 11.59 12.67
C LEU A 143 -1.10 12.63 13.54
N LYS A 144 -1.80 13.56 12.90
CA LYS A 144 -2.59 14.57 13.59
C LYS A 144 -4.01 14.05 13.83
N PRO A 145 -4.51 14.01 15.07
CA PRO A 145 -5.85 13.51 15.36
C PRO A 145 -6.93 14.35 14.66
N LEU A 146 -7.96 13.70 14.14
CA LEU A 146 -9.17 14.36 13.63
C LEU A 146 -10.22 14.45 14.74
N ALA A 147 -10.89 15.60 14.83
CA ALA A 147 -11.95 15.85 15.80
C ALA A 147 -13.10 16.65 15.18
N ILE A 148 -14.30 16.49 15.74
CA ILE A 148 -15.51 17.23 15.32
C ILE A 148 -15.37 18.71 15.68
N ASP A 149 -14.84 19.01 16.86
CA ASP A 149 -14.52 20.35 17.34
C ASP A 149 -13.02 20.38 17.71
N PRO A 150 -12.13 20.66 16.73
CA PRO A 150 -10.70 20.46 16.89
C PRO A 150 -10.03 21.54 17.74
N ASP A 151 -9.30 21.11 18.77
CA ASP A 151 -8.39 21.98 19.52
C ASP A 151 -7.04 22.09 18.80
N VAL A 152 -6.90 23.14 17.97
CA VAL A 152 -5.68 23.39 17.20
C VAL A 152 -4.45 23.53 18.09
N SER A 153 -4.61 23.97 19.35
CA SER A 153 -3.50 24.07 20.30
C SER A 153 -2.93 22.71 20.72
N LYS A 154 -3.73 21.64 20.59
CA LYS A 154 -3.33 20.25 20.79
C LYS A 154 -2.91 19.54 19.50
N GLY A 155 -2.87 20.26 18.38
CA GLY A 155 -2.52 19.69 17.07
C GLY A 155 -3.64 18.86 16.45
N GLU A 156 -4.88 18.99 16.92
CA GLU A 156 -6.06 18.39 16.30
C GLU A 156 -6.41 19.12 15.00
N LEU A 157 -7.01 18.38 14.07
CA LEU A 157 -7.44 18.89 12.78
C LEU A 157 -8.94 18.66 12.57
N PRO A 158 -9.61 19.54 11.81
CA PRO A 158 -10.99 19.32 11.41
C PRO A 158 -11.10 18.09 10.50
N ILE A 159 -12.26 17.44 10.56
CA ILE A 159 -12.58 16.34 9.65
C ILE A 159 -12.68 16.88 8.21
N PRO A 160 -11.98 16.29 7.23
CA PRO A 160 -12.12 16.68 5.83
C PRO A 160 -13.54 16.46 5.32
N GLU A 161 -13.99 17.32 4.40
CA GLU A 161 -15.32 17.23 3.77
C GLU A 161 -15.55 15.88 3.07
N THR A 162 -14.49 15.37 2.46
CA THR A 162 -14.49 14.07 1.78
C THR A 162 -13.50 13.13 2.46
N VAL A 163 -14.01 11.95 2.86
CA VAL A 163 -13.20 10.82 3.31
C VAL A 163 -13.70 9.59 2.57
N VAL A 164 -12.90 9.10 1.62
CA VAL A 164 -13.33 8.08 0.65
C VAL A 164 -12.32 6.97 0.48
N HIS A 165 -12.81 5.73 0.44
CA HIS A 165 -12.04 4.54 0.12
C HIS A 165 -12.39 4.01 -1.27
N GLY A 166 -11.39 3.85 -2.12
CA GLY A 166 -11.56 3.22 -3.43
C GLY A 166 -11.35 1.72 -3.36
N THR A 167 -12.33 0.95 -3.82
CA THR A 167 -12.28 -0.51 -3.90
C THR A 167 -12.73 -1.01 -5.27
N PHE A 168 -12.86 -2.33 -5.42
CA PHE A 168 -13.20 -3.00 -6.66
C PHE A 168 -14.51 -3.78 -6.48
N PHE A 169 -15.25 -3.96 -7.56
CA PHE A 169 -16.49 -4.75 -7.54
C PHE A 169 -16.26 -6.15 -6.97
N ALA A 170 -15.10 -6.75 -7.27
CA ALA A 170 -14.69 -8.06 -6.79
C ALA A 170 -14.61 -8.19 -5.27
N PHE A 171 -14.39 -7.09 -4.54
CA PHE A 171 -14.22 -7.11 -3.09
C PHE A 171 -15.47 -6.66 -2.34
N TRP A 172 -16.46 -6.10 -3.01
CA TRP A 172 -17.69 -5.61 -2.37
C TRP A 172 -18.46 -6.68 -1.59
N PRO A 173 -18.67 -7.91 -2.11
CA PRO A 173 -19.36 -8.95 -1.34
C PRO A 173 -18.63 -9.28 -0.03
N LEU A 174 -17.29 -9.36 -0.06
CA LEU A 174 -16.47 -9.64 1.12
C LEU A 174 -16.48 -8.48 2.12
N ILE A 175 -16.52 -7.24 1.64
CA ILE A 175 -16.64 -6.05 2.51
C ILE A 175 -17.97 -6.14 3.28
N LYS A 176 -19.09 -6.39 2.58
CA LYS A 176 -20.40 -6.57 3.20
C LYS A 176 -20.43 -7.73 4.20
N GLU A 177 -19.98 -8.92 3.76
CA GLU A 177 -19.97 -10.13 4.59
C GLU A 177 -19.12 -9.95 5.85
N SER A 178 -18.00 -9.24 5.74
CA SER A 178 -17.10 -8.99 6.85
C SER A 178 -17.57 -7.86 7.79
N GLY A 179 -18.68 -7.21 7.48
CA GLY A 179 -19.26 -6.11 8.25
C GLY A 179 -18.65 -4.74 7.98
N GLY A 180 -17.70 -4.59 7.06
CA GLY A 180 -17.08 -3.30 6.77
C GLY A 180 -15.71 -3.36 6.09
N LEU A 181 -15.00 -2.22 6.08
CA LEU A 181 -13.64 -2.12 5.56
C LEU A 181 -12.63 -2.57 6.61
N LYS A 182 -11.83 -3.58 6.30
CA LYS A 182 -10.78 -4.10 7.19
C LYS A 182 -9.41 -3.48 6.89
N ARG A 183 -8.60 -3.25 7.94
CA ARG A 183 -7.17 -2.88 7.78
C ARG A 183 -6.34 -3.96 7.08
N MET A 184 -6.86 -5.19 7.05
CA MET A 184 -6.18 -6.38 6.50
C MET A 184 -4.81 -6.55 7.18
N GLY A 185 -3.74 -6.83 6.42
CA GLY A 185 -2.38 -6.90 6.95
C GLY A 185 -1.69 -5.56 7.23
N ARG A 186 -2.43 -4.44 7.29
CA ARG A 186 -1.89 -3.11 7.63
C ARG A 186 -2.30 -2.71 9.05
N ASN A 187 -1.68 -1.66 9.57
CA ASN A 187 -2.04 -1.07 10.87
C ASN A 187 -3.36 -0.27 10.79
N HIS A 188 -3.61 0.39 9.65
CA HIS A 188 -4.75 1.28 9.47
C HIS A 188 -5.57 0.94 8.22
N VAL A 189 -6.87 1.22 8.26
CA VAL A 189 -7.69 1.48 7.07
C VAL A 189 -7.31 2.87 6.53
N HIS A 190 -7.15 2.98 5.22
CA HIS A 190 -6.68 4.21 4.57
C HIS A 190 -7.80 4.81 3.71
N PHE A 191 -7.96 6.12 3.79
CA PHE A 191 -8.92 6.90 3.05
C PHE A 191 -8.23 8.06 2.36
N SER A 192 -8.71 8.41 1.17
CA SER A 192 -8.30 9.61 0.46
C SER A 192 -9.24 10.76 0.80
N THR A 193 -8.73 11.98 0.73
CA THR A 193 -9.49 13.22 0.93
C THR A 193 -10.13 13.76 -0.35
N GLY A 194 -10.06 12.97 -1.43
CA GLY A 194 -10.69 13.24 -2.71
C GLY A 194 -10.32 12.18 -3.74
N LEU A 195 -10.85 12.37 -4.96
CA LEU A 195 -10.70 11.42 -6.06
C LEU A 195 -9.38 11.62 -6.82
N PRO A 196 -8.83 10.58 -7.48
CA PRO A 196 -7.59 10.69 -8.26
C PRO A 196 -7.61 11.70 -9.39
N ASP A 197 -8.80 12.02 -9.89
CA ASP A 197 -9.01 12.94 -11.02
C ASP A 197 -9.56 14.31 -10.55
N GLY A 198 -9.66 14.53 -9.23
CA GLY A 198 -10.07 15.81 -8.66
C GLY A 198 -8.93 16.83 -8.71
N GLU A 199 -9.24 18.08 -9.02
CA GLU A 199 -8.25 19.15 -9.01
C GLU A 199 -7.64 19.34 -7.61
N GLY A 200 -6.32 19.43 -7.53
CA GLY A 200 -5.60 19.74 -6.29
C GLY A 200 -5.49 18.61 -5.26
N VAL A 201 -6.01 17.40 -5.53
CA VAL A 201 -5.95 16.28 -4.57
C VAL A 201 -4.95 15.21 -5.00
N ILE A 202 -3.90 15.00 -4.19
CA ILE A 202 -2.99 13.85 -4.33
C ILE A 202 -3.67 12.62 -3.71
N SER A 203 -4.59 12.01 -4.44
CA SER A 203 -5.33 10.85 -3.95
C SER A 203 -4.43 9.61 -3.88
N GLY A 204 -4.27 9.05 -2.68
CA GLY A 204 -3.60 7.76 -2.49
C GLY A 204 -4.35 6.59 -3.15
N MET A 205 -5.63 6.80 -3.49
CA MET A 205 -6.51 5.86 -4.17
C MET A 205 -5.91 5.35 -5.49
N ARG A 206 -6.30 4.15 -5.88
CA ARG A 206 -5.91 3.61 -7.19
C ARG A 206 -6.75 4.26 -8.28
N LYS A 207 -6.09 4.69 -9.37
CA LYS A 207 -6.74 5.26 -10.55
C LYS A 207 -7.71 4.30 -11.24
N ASP A 208 -7.63 3.00 -10.96
CA ASP A 208 -8.55 1.99 -11.49
C ASP A 208 -9.52 1.44 -10.44
N ALA A 209 -9.70 2.09 -9.28
CA ALA A 209 -10.79 1.74 -8.36
C ALA A 209 -12.15 1.90 -9.06
N GLU A 210 -13.06 0.96 -8.80
CA GLU A 210 -14.37 0.84 -9.47
C GLU A 210 -15.53 1.28 -8.56
N LEU A 211 -15.35 1.16 -7.24
CA LEU A 211 -16.31 1.58 -6.22
C LEU A 211 -15.68 2.61 -5.30
N LEU A 212 -16.48 3.57 -4.87
CA LEU A 212 -16.15 4.59 -3.90
C LEU A 212 -17.00 4.38 -2.65
N VAL A 213 -16.35 4.26 -1.49
CA VAL A 213 -16.99 4.13 -0.18
C VAL A 213 -16.71 5.41 0.60
N TYR A 214 -17.70 6.28 0.72
CA TYR A 214 -17.63 7.49 1.54
C TYR A 214 -17.98 7.15 2.99
N VAL A 215 -17.17 7.64 3.92
CA VAL A 215 -17.32 7.33 5.34
C VAL A 215 -17.76 8.55 6.12
N ASP A 216 -18.74 8.36 7.00
CA ASP A 216 -19.15 9.34 8.00
C ASP A 216 -18.23 9.29 9.22
N VAL A 217 -17.10 9.99 9.09
CA VAL A 217 -16.08 10.08 10.14
C VAL A 217 -16.60 10.83 11.37
N ALA A 218 -17.43 11.86 11.17
CA ALA A 218 -18.00 12.64 12.28
C ALA A 218 -18.87 11.76 13.18
N ARG A 219 -19.74 10.93 12.58
CA ARG A 219 -20.53 9.97 13.35
C ARG A 219 -19.68 8.94 14.07
N ALA A 220 -18.67 8.37 13.40
CA ALA A 220 -17.77 7.39 13.99
C ALA A 220 -17.00 7.93 15.22
N ILE A 221 -16.52 9.18 15.13
CA ILE A 221 -15.85 9.88 16.24
C ILE A 221 -16.85 10.25 17.33
N GLY A 222 -18.02 10.78 16.98
CA GLY A 222 -19.04 11.24 17.92
C GLY A 222 -19.62 10.11 18.77
N GLU A 223 -19.75 8.91 18.20
CA GLU A 223 -20.15 7.71 18.93
C GLU A 223 -18.99 7.10 19.76
N GLY A 224 -17.77 7.64 19.66
CA GLY A 224 -16.59 7.18 20.39
C GLY A 224 -16.08 5.80 19.97
N LYS A 225 -16.49 5.31 18.80
CA LYS A 225 -16.21 3.94 18.33
C LYS A 225 -14.86 3.81 17.65
N MET A 226 -14.40 4.88 17.02
CA MET A 226 -13.16 4.89 16.25
C MET A 226 -12.43 6.23 16.40
N LYS A 227 -11.12 6.16 16.34
CA LYS A 227 -10.25 7.34 16.22
C LYS A 227 -9.76 7.46 14.79
N PHE A 228 -9.61 8.69 14.33
CA PHE A 228 -9.09 8.98 13.01
C PHE A 228 -7.93 9.97 13.11
N TRP A 229 -7.02 9.85 12.17
CA TRP A 229 -5.87 10.74 12.04
C TRP A 229 -5.66 11.16 10.59
N MET A 230 -5.05 12.32 10.44
CA MET A 230 -4.52 12.81 9.18
C MET A 230 -3.01 12.63 9.17
N SER A 231 -2.51 12.03 8.10
CA SER A 231 -1.07 12.02 7.81
C SER A 231 -0.65 13.30 7.09
N GLU A 232 0.65 13.59 7.12
CA GLU A 232 1.25 14.76 6.47
C GLU A 232 0.91 14.87 4.97
N ASN A 233 0.74 13.75 4.26
CA ASN A 233 0.39 13.73 2.84
C ASN A 233 -1.12 13.71 2.58
N GLY A 234 -1.95 14.13 3.55
CA GLY A 234 -3.38 14.31 3.38
C GLY A 234 -4.20 13.01 3.32
N VAL A 235 -3.62 11.88 3.75
CA VAL A 235 -4.33 10.59 3.85
C VAL A 235 -4.94 10.45 5.24
N VAL A 236 -6.23 10.11 5.28
CA VAL A 236 -6.96 9.83 6.52
C VAL A 236 -6.82 8.36 6.89
N LEU A 237 -6.59 8.09 8.17
CA LEU A 237 -6.24 6.78 8.71
C LEU A 237 -7.09 6.49 9.94
N THR A 238 -7.46 5.22 10.13
CA THR A 238 -8.07 4.72 11.37
C THR A 238 -7.63 3.29 11.63
N GLU A 239 -7.49 2.92 12.89
CA GLU A 239 -7.26 1.54 13.30
C GLU A 239 -8.53 0.69 13.15
N GLY A 240 -9.71 1.31 13.09
CA GLY A 240 -11.01 0.65 13.14
C GLY A 240 -11.56 0.54 14.57
N ASP A 241 -12.64 -0.23 14.72
CA ASP A 241 -13.43 -0.45 15.94
C ASP A 241 -12.79 -1.36 17.00
N GLY A 242 -11.45 -1.43 17.04
CA GLY A 242 -10.69 -2.38 17.87
C GLY A 242 -10.48 -3.75 17.21
N GLU A 243 -11.43 -4.22 16.40
CA GLU A 243 -11.29 -5.43 15.57
C GLU A 243 -10.65 -5.14 14.21
N GLY A 244 -10.29 -3.89 13.96
CA GLY A 244 -9.67 -3.48 12.71
C GLY A 244 -10.66 -3.16 11.59
N VAL A 245 -11.94 -2.92 11.92
CA VAL A 245 -13.04 -2.74 10.97
C VAL A 245 -13.58 -1.31 11.03
N VAL A 246 -13.87 -0.74 9.86
CA VAL A 246 -14.75 0.42 9.72
C VAL A 246 -16.10 -0.11 9.26
N GLY A 247 -17.06 -0.15 10.18
CA GLY A 247 -18.37 -0.77 10.00
C GLY A 247 -19.18 -0.16 8.86
N VAL A 248 -19.99 -0.99 8.20
CA VAL A 248 -20.91 -0.56 7.12
C VAL A 248 -21.92 0.49 7.56
N GLU A 249 -22.23 0.55 8.85
CA GLU A 249 -23.11 1.56 9.47
C GLU A 249 -22.55 2.99 9.40
N TYR A 250 -21.23 3.12 9.20
CA TYR A 250 -20.53 4.39 8.99
C TYR A 250 -20.31 4.71 7.52
N PHE A 251 -20.81 3.88 6.59
CA PHE A 251 -20.76 4.22 5.17
C PHE A 251 -21.85 5.24 4.88
N ARG A 252 -21.44 6.49 4.64
CA ARG A 252 -22.33 7.56 4.21
C ARG A 252 -22.93 7.23 2.85
N GLU A 253 -22.10 6.77 1.93
CA GLU A 253 -22.51 6.39 0.58
C GLU A 253 -21.54 5.36 -0.02
N VAL A 254 -22.07 4.39 -0.77
CA VAL A 254 -21.27 3.56 -1.68
C VAL A 254 -21.82 3.68 -3.09
N VAL A 255 -20.96 4.06 -4.03
CA VAL A 255 -21.33 4.37 -5.40
C VAL A 255 -20.30 3.83 -6.39
N GLY A 256 -20.76 3.46 -7.59
CA GLY A 256 -19.86 3.20 -8.71
C GLY A 256 -19.07 4.44 -9.09
N ARG A 257 -17.78 4.27 -9.37
CA ARG A 257 -16.97 5.37 -9.89
C ARG A 257 -17.45 5.83 -11.27
N ASP A 258 -17.91 4.89 -12.09
CA ASP A 258 -18.65 5.17 -13.31
C ASP A 258 -20.14 5.01 -13.01
N GLY A 259 -20.83 6.14 -12.82
CA GLY A 259 -22.25 6.17 -12.50
C GLY A 259 -23.15 5.60 -13.60
N GLY A 260 -22.66 5.49 -14.84
CA GLY A 260 -23.37 4.80 -15.92
C GLY A 260 -23.32 3.28 -15.81
N LEU A 261 -22.35 2.73 -15.06
CA LEU A 261 -22.23 1.30 -14.81
C LEU A 261 -22.88 0.89 -13.49
N VAL A 262 -22.62 1.63 -12.41
CA VAL A 262 -23.15 1.33 -11.07
C VAL A 262 -23.51 2.64 -10.39
N GLY A 263 -24.79 2.79 -10.02
CA GLY A 263 -25.27 3.93 -9.25
C GLY A 263 -24.89 3.84 -7.78
N VAL A 264 -25.65 4.54 -6.93
CA VAL A 264 -25.56 4.40 -5.47
C VAL A 264 -26.14 3.04 -5.08
N ILE A 265 -25.40 2.26 -4.30
CA ILE A 265 -25.81 0.94 -3.81
C ILE A 265 -25.93 0.89 -2.28
N TRP A 266 -25.42 1.89 -1.58
CA TRP A 266 -25.49 2.00 -0.12
C TRP A 266 -25.59 3.48 0.26
N GLN A 267 -26.42 3.80 1.25
CA GLN A 267 -26.61 5.16 1.75
C GLN A 267 -26.97 5.10 3.24
N ASP A 268 -26.41 6.02 4.04
CA ASP A 268 -26.70 6.19 5.47
C ASP A 268 -26.61 4.88 6.27
N GLY A 269 -25.56 4.10 5.99
CA GLY A 269 -25.29 2.86 6.68
C GLY A 269 -26.15 1.67 6.27
N ARG A 270 -26.94 1.78 5.19
CA ARG A 270 -27.84 0.71 4.71
C ARG A 270 -27.78 0.55 3.19
N ALA A 271 -28.12 -0.63 2.70
CA ALA A 271 -28.32 -0.83 1.26
C ALA A 271 -29.53 0.01 0.79
N VAL A 272 -29.41 0.65 -0.37
CA VAL A 272 -30.56 1.29 -1.03
C VAL A 272 -31.48 0.22 -1.62
N GLU A 273 -32.72 0.57 -1.95
CA GLU A 273 -33.64 -0.37 -2.61
C GLU A 273 -33.06 -0.83 -3.96
N GLY A 274 -32.87 -2.14 -4.13
CA GLY A 274 -32.18 -2.70 -5.30
C GLY A 274 -30.66 -2.40 -5.34
N GLY A 275 -30.08 -1.93 -4.24
CA GLY A 275 -28.68 -1.54 -4.07
C GLY A 275 -27.70 -2.71 -4.09
N GLU A 276 -27.64 -3.42 -5.20
CA GLU A 276 -26.67 -4.46 -5.48
C GLU A 276 -25.84 -4.12 -6.71
N LEU A 277 -24.75 -4.83 -6.88
CA LEU A 277 -23.98 -4.74 -8.12
C LEU A 277 -24.83 -5.32 -9.27
N PRO A 278 -25.02 -4.58 -10.39
CA PRO A 278 -25.76 -5.06 -11.55
C PRO A 278 -25.32 -6.42 -12.05
N GLU A 279 -26.30 -7.25 -12.43
CA GLU A 279 -26.04 -8.53 -13.07
C GLU A 279 -25.30 -8.34 -14.40
N GLY A 280 -24.32 -9.21 -14.68
CA GLY A 280 -23.53 -9.14 -15.92
C GLY A 280 -22.33 -8.17 -15.88
N LEU A 281 -22.07 -7.50 -14.75
CA LEU A 281 -20.82 -6.77 -14.57
C LEU A 281 -19.60 -7.68 -14.76
N LYS A 282 -18.65 -7.20 -15.57
CA LYS A 282 -17.37 -7.90 -15.78
C LYS A 282 -16.46 -7.67 -14.59
N ILE A 283 -16.64 -8.47 -13.54
CA ILE A 283 -15.82 -8.44 -12.33
C ILE A 283 -14.40 -8.95 -12.65
N ARG A 284 -13.39 -8.12 -12.43
CA ARG A 284 -11.97 -8.48 -12.61
C ARG A 284 -11.26 -8.47 -11.27
N GLN A 285 -10.45 -9.48 -10.99
CA GLN A 285 -9.55 -9.41 -9.84
C GLN A 285 -8.41 -8.43 -10.13
N PRO A 286 -8.14 -7.46 -9.23
CA PRO A 286 -7.05 -6.53 -9.41
C PRO A 286 -5.69 -7.24 -9.35
N HIS A 287 -4.79 -6.92 -10.29
CA HIS A 287 -3.43 -7.46 -10.28
C HIS A 287 -2.71 -7.15 -8.96
N GLY A 288 -1.99 -8.15 -8.42
CA GLY A 288 -1.23 -8.04 -7.17
C GLY A 288 -1.98 -8.43 -5.89
N LYS A 289 -3.27 -8.78 -5.97
CA LYS A 289 -4.04 -9.41 -4.88
C LYS A 289 -4.60 -10.76 -5.34
N GLY A 290 -3.72 -11.65 -5.77
CA GLY A 290 -4.04 -13.07 -5.98
C GLY A 290 -3.49 -13.88 -4.83
N GLY A 291 -4.36 -14.43 -3.99
CA GLY A 291 -3.99 -15.49 -3.06
C GLY A 291 -3.38 -16.65 -3.83
N GLY A 292 -2.27 -17.19 -3.34
CA GLY A 292 -1.62 -18.35 -3.93
C GLY A 292 -2.59 -19.53 -4.00
N ARG A 293 -2.99 -19.90 -5.21
CA ARG A 293 -3.40 -21.27 -5.58
C ARG A 293 -3.47 -21.38 -7.11
N GLY A 294 -2.30 -21.50 -7.73
CA GLY A 294 -2.16 -22.03 -9.08
C GLY A 294 -1.54 -23.42 -8.96
N GLY A 295 -2.40 -24.42 -8.78
CA GLY A 295 -1.99 -25.83 -8.75
C GLY A 295 -1.19 -26.18 -9.99
N ARG A 296 -0.05 -26.84 -9.77
CA ARG A 296 0.70 -27.59 -10.79
C ARG A 296 -0.30 -28.38 -11.63
N GLY A 297 -0.49 -27.98 -12.89
CA GLY A 297 -1.22 -28.76 -13.86
C GLY A 297 -0.57 -30.14 -13.97
N GLY A 298 -1.27 -31.14 -13.42
CA GLY A 298 -0.87 -32.54 -13.49
C GLY A 298 -0.77 -33.00 -14.93
N ARG A 299 0.34 -33.64 -15.25
CA ARG A 299 0.52 -34.42 -16.48
C ARG A 299 -0.54 -35.53 -16.50
N GLY A 300 -1.64 -35.31 -17.21
CA GLY A 300 -2.59 -36.35 -17.57
C GLY A 300 -1.92 -37.37 -18.49
N ARG A 301 -1.72 -38.58 -17.98
CA ARG A 301 -1.39 -39.77 -18.78
C ARG A 301 -2.60 -40.14 -19.61
N GLY A 302 -2.56 -39.92 -20.92
CA GLY A 302 -3.48 -40.54 -21.88
C GLY A 302 -2.85 -41.81 -22.46
N ARG A 303 -3.25 -42.98 -21.97
CA ARG A 303 -3.18 -44.25 -22.71
C ARG A 303 -4.50 -44.40 -23.46
N GLY A 304 -4.46 -44.66 -24.76
CA GLY A 304 -5.61 -45.08 -25.57
C GLY A 304 -5.16 -45.53 -26.96
N ARG A 305 -5.45 -46.79 -27.30
CA ARG A 305 -5.07 -47.54 -28.50
C ARG A 305 -6.11 -47.39 -29.63
N GLY A 306 -5.69 -47.67 -30.86
CA GLY A 306 -6.50 -48.15 -32.00
C GLY A 306 -7.08 -47.02 -32.86
N GLN A 307 -7.02 -47.03 -34.19
CA GLN A 307 -6.77 -48.10 -35.17
C GLN A 307 -5.67 -47.69 -36.16
#